data_AF-A0AAW5EL49-F1
#
_entry.id   AF-A0AAW5EL49-F1
#
_cell.length_a   1.000
_cell.length_b   1.000
_cell.length_c   1.000
_cell.angle_alpha   90.00
_cell.angle_beta   90.00
_cell.angle_gamma   90.00
#
_symmetry.space_group_name_H-M   'P 1'
#
loop_
_entity.id
_entity.type
_entity.pdbx_description
1 polymer ?
#
loop_
_entity_poly.entity_id
_entity_poly.type
_entity_poly.pdbx_seq_one_letter_code
_entity_poly.pdbx_strand_id
1 'polypeptide(L)'
;PIRFNLGKIAGGDWPSSVPAWCTFDMRVAVYPGQSLEAARAEIEAFVAQAAARDPFLAKHPPKVIYHGFMAEGYELQNADEAEA
;
A
#
# COMPACT_ATOMS: atom_id res chain seq x y z
N PRO A 1 7.62 -4.40 -15.06
CA PRO A 1 6.22 -4.34 -14.56
C PRO A 1 6.17 -4.00 -13.05
N ILE A 2 5.48 -2.92 -12.67
CA ILE A 2 5.17 -2.61 -11.27
C ILE A 2 4.15 -3.62 -10.74
N ARG A 3 4.33 -4.05 -9.49
CA ARG A 3 3.43 -4.99 -8.82
C ARG A 3 2.81 -4.37 -7.58
N PHE A 4 1.49 -4.47 -7.52
CA PHE A 4 0.71 -4.41 -6.29
C PHE A 4 0.56 -5.83 -5.75
N ASN A 5 0.77 -6.01 -4.45
CA ASN A 5 0.55 -7.28 -3.78
C ASN A 5 -0.13 -7.05 -2.43
N LEU A 6 -1.29 -7.68 -2.22
CA LEU A 6 -1.88 -7.84 -0.90
C LEU A 6 -1.37 -9.17 -0.34
N GLY A 7 -0.42 -9.09 0.58
CA GLY A 7 0.34 -10.24 1.07
C GLY A 7 -0.32 -10.95 2.24
N LYS A 8 -1.05 -10.22 3.08
CA LYS A 8 -1.74 -10.76 4.26
C LYS A 8 -3.04 -10.01 4.53
N ILE A 9 -3.99 -10.71 5.11
CA ILE A 9 -5.22 -10.14 5.66
C ILE A 9 -5.61 -10.92 6.91
N ALA A 10 -6.05 -10.22 7.95
CA ALA A 10 -6.54 -10.79 9.20
C ALA A 10 -7.62 -9.89 9.79
N GLY A 11 -8.61 -10.47 10.45
CA GLY A 11 -9.66 -9.70 11.10
C GLY A 11 -10.67 -10.56 11.83
N GLY A 12 -11.35 -9.95 12.79
CA GLY A 12 -12.33 -10.59 13.65
C GLY A 12 -11.72 -11.52 14.71
N ASP A 13 -12.51 -11.76 15.76
CA ASP A 13 -12.06 -12.51 16.94
C ASP A 13 -12.91 -13.76 17.21
N TRP A 14 -14.13 -13.80 16.66
CA TRP A 14 -15.09 -14.87 16.95
C TRP A 14 -16.07 -15.14 15.79
N PRO A 15 -16.35 -16.40 15.42
CA PRO A 15 -17.15 -16.73 14.24
C PRO A 15 -18.61 -16.22 14.24
N SER A 16 -19.22 -16.08 15.41
CA SER A 16 -20.62 -15.64 15.55
C SER A 16 -20.76 -14.17 15.97
N SER A 17 -19.68 -13.39 15.84
CA SER A 17 -19.66 -11.96 16.14
C SER A 17 -19.36 -11.14 14.88
N VAL A 18 -19.92 -9.93 14.80
CA VAL A 18 -19.50 -8.97 13.77
C VAL A 18 -18.02 -8.61 14.02
N PRO A 19 -17.12 -8.71 13.02
CA PRO A 19 -15.71 -8.38 13.20
C PRO A 19 -15.51 -6.91 13.62
N ALA A 20 -14.80 -6.69 14.71
CA ALA A 20 -14.51 -5.33 15.20
C ALA A 20 -13.27 -4.71 14.53
N TRP A 21 -12.43 -5.53 13.86
CA TRP A 21 -11.20 -5.08 13.23
C TRP A 21 -10.86 -5.93 12.00
N CYS A 22 -10.09 -5.33 11.10
CA CYS A 22 -9.44 -6.01 9.99
C CYS A 22 -8.18 -5.22 9.61
N THR A 23 -7.10 -5.92 9.33
CA THR A 23 -5.83 -5.36 8.85
C THR A 23 -5.40 -6.16 7.64
N PHE A 24 -4.89 -5.48 6.61
CA PHE A 24 -4.22 -6.12 5.49
C PHE A 24 -2.85 -5.48 5.27
N ASP A 25 -1.87 -6.31 4.96
CA ASP A 25 -0.52 -5.88 4.59
C ASP A 25 -0.39 -5.91 3.07
N MET A 26 0.17 -4.84 2.51
CA MET A 26 0.39 -4.72 1.09
C MET A 26 1.79 -4.22 0.76
N ARG A 27 2.23 -4.53 -0.46
CA ARG A 27 3.45 -4.02 -1.07
C ARG A 27 3.11 -3.39 -2.41
N VAL A 28 3.56 -2.16 -2.61
CA VAL A 28 3.38 -1.39 -3.84
C VAL A 28 4.77 -1.05 -4.38
N ALA A 29 5.03 -1.32 -5.66
CA ALA A 29 6.24 -0.82 -6.31
C ALA A 29 6.03 0.60 -6.81
N VAL A 30 7.12 1.36 -6.85
CA VAL A 30 7.22 2.65 -7.54
C VAL A 30 8.23 2.54 -8.67
N TYR A 31 8.10 3.38 -9.70
CA TYR A 31 9.05 3.49 -10.80
C TYR A 31 10.30 4.27 -10.35
N PRO A 32 11.45 4.07 -10.99
CA PRO A 32 12.60 4.98 -10.85
C PRO A 32 12.18 6.43 -11.10
N GLY A 33 12.67 7.34 -10.26
CA GLY A 33 12.34 8.77 -10.33
C GLY A 33 10.97 9.17 -9.79
N GLN A 34 10.09 8.22 -9.41
CA GLN A 34 8.87 8.58 -8.68
C GLN A 34 9.19 8.93 -7.22
N SER A 35 8.66 10.05 -6.75
CA SER A 35 8.74 10.43 -5.33
C SER A 35 7.96 9.44 -4.47
N LEU A 36 8.63 8.85 -3.48
CA LEU A 36 7.97 8.02 -2.47
C LEU A 36 6.93 8.81 -1.67
N GLU A 37 7.18 10.09 -1.40
CA GLU A 37 6.23 10.95 -0.69
C GLU A 37 4.94 11.13 -1.51
N ALA A 38 5.08 11.41 -2.81
CA ALA A 38 3.93 11.55 -3.70
C ALA A 38 3.14 10.24 -3.82
N ALA A 39 3.84 9.11 -3.96
CA ALA A 39 3.21 7.80 -4.02
C ALA A 39 2.45 7.45 -2.73
N ARG A 40 2.99 7.82 -1.56
CA ARG A 40 2.30 7.65 -0.28
C ARG A 40 1.05 8.51 -0.19
N ALA A 41 1.16 9.78 -0.51
CA ALA A 41 0.04 10.70 -0.51
C ALA A 41 -1.08 10.21 -1.43
N GLU A 42 -0.73 9.66 -2.60
CA GLU A 42 -1.70 9.06 -3.53
C GLU A 42 -2.41 7.84 -2.91
N ILE A 43 -1.67 6.93 -2.27
CA ILE A 43 -2.24 5.75 -1.60
C ILE A 43 -3.16 6.18 -0.45
N GLU A 44 -2.71 7.09 0.41
CA GLU A 44 -3.49 7.60 1.55
C GLU A 44 -4.78 8.27 1.08
N ALA A 45 -4.70 9.12 0.04
CA ALA A 45 -5.85 9.78 -0.54
C ALA A 45 -6.83 8.77 -1.16
N PHE A 46 -6.33 7.77 -1.88
CA PHE A 46 -7.17 6.73 -2.47
C PHE A 46 -7.91 5.91 -1.39
N VAL A 47 -7.21 5.50 -0.33
CA VAL A 47 -7.80 4.79 0.80
C VAL A 47 -8.89 5.63 1.48
N ALA A 48 -8.62 6.93 1.72
CA ALA A 48 -9.59 7.84 2.33
C ALA A 48 -10.85 8.02 1.45
N GLN A 49 -10.69 8.19 0.14
CA GLN A 49 -11.80 8.30 -0.81
C GLN A 49 -12.62 7.02 -0.89
N ALA A 50 -11.96 5.86 -0.88
CA ALA A 50 -12.65 4.57 -0.86
C ALA A 50 -13.44 4.38 0.44
N ALA A 51 -12.83 4.68 1.59
CA ALA A 51 -13.47 4.59 2.90
C ALA A 51 -14.70 5.52 3.01
N ALA A 52 -14.63 6.73 2.46
CA ALA A 52 -15.74 7.68 2.49
C ALA A 52 -17.01 7.19 1.75
N ARG A 53 -16.89 6.21 0.85
CA ARG A 53 -18.03 5.63 0.11
C ARG A 53 -18.68 4.45 0.83
N ASP A 54 -18.07 3.95 1.91
CA ASP A 54 -18.63 2.87 2.73
C ASP A 54 -19.23 3.44 4.03
N PRO A 55 -20.50 3.14 4.38
CA PRO A 55 -21.14 3.73 5.56
C PRO A 55 -20.44 3.45 6.90
N PHE A 56 -19.77 2.30 7.03
CA PHE A 56 -19.04 1.95 8.24
C PHE A 56 -17.67 2.65 8.26
N LEU A 57 -16.90 2.53 7.17
CA LEU A 57 -15.55 3.12 7.10
C LEU A 57 -15.56 4.65 7.05
N ALA A 58 -16.63 5.28 6.54
CA ALA A 58 -16.77 6.74 6.60
C ALA A 58 -16.82 7.27 8.04
N LYS A 59 -17.34 6.47 8.98
CA LYS A 59 -17.37 6.79 10.43
C LYS A 59 -16.16 6.24 11.18
N HIS A 60 -15.51 5.23 10.61
CA HIS A 60 -14.38 4.51 11.18
C HIS A 60 -13.25 4.40 10.14
N PRO A 61 -12.59 5.53 9.79
CA PRO A 61 -11.61 5.54 8.71
C PRO A 61 -10.42 4.62 9.03
N PRO A 62 -9.97 3.82 8.07
CA PRO A 62 -8.82 2.94 8.25
C PRO A 62 -7.54 3.76 8.44
N LYS A 63 -6.59 3.21 9.19
CA LYS A 63 -5.26 3.79 9.37
C LYS A 63 -4.29 3.18 8.37
N VAL A 64 -3.50 4.02 7.69
CA VAL A 64 -2.39 3.58 6.85
C VAL A 64 -1.11 3.62 7.68
N ILE A 65 -0.38 2.50 7.74
CA ILE A 65 0.86 2.37 8.51
C ILE A 65 1.95 1.85 7.58
N TYR A 66 3.08 2.57 7.52
CA TYR A 66 4.26 2.15 6.77
C TYR A 66 5.24 1.47 7.72
N HIS A 67 5.25 0.14 7.72
CA HIS A 67 6.09 -0.69 8.59
C HIS A 67 7.14 -1.54 7.83
N GLY A 68 7.14 -1.46 6.49
CA GLY A 68 8.05 -2.17 5.60
C GLY A 68 9.07 -1.28 4.89
N PHE A 69 9.61 -1.77 3.78
CA PHE A 69 10.61 -1.05 2.99
C PHE A 69 10.05 0.20 2.32
N MET A 70 10.76 1.31 2.50
CA MET A 70 10.55 2.57 1.79
C MET A 70 11.70 2.76 0.79
N ALA A 71 11.77 1.87 -0.20
CA ALA A 71 12.85 1.85 -1.19
C ALA A 71 12.46 2.65 -2.44
N GLU A 72 13.34 3.55 -2.86
CA GLU A 72 13.19 4.29 -4.11
C GLU A 72 13.31 3.34 -5.31
N GLY A 73 12.67 3.71 -6.42
CA GLY A 73 12.89 3.01 -7.68
C GLY A 73 14.31 3.24 -8.18
N TYR A 74 14.92 2.23 -8.77
CA TYR A 74 16.29 2.28 -9.28
C TYR A 74 16.35 1.86 -10.74
N GLU A 75 17.18 2.56 -11.50
CA GLU A 75 17.53 2.25 -12.89
C GLU A 75 19.06 2.25 -13.03
N LEU A 76 19.60 1.17 -13.58
CA LEU A 76 21.03 1.11 -13.92
C LEU A 76 21.23 1.76 -15.29
N GLN A 77 21.95 2.87 -15.31
CA GLN A 77 22.33 3.55 -16.56
C GLN A 77 23.57 2.87 -17.17
N ASN A 78 23.65 2.87 -18.50
CA ASN A 78 24.77 2.31 -19.27
C ASN A 78 25.10 0.84 -18.97
N ALA A 79 24.07 0.02 -18.73
CA ALA A 79 24.25 -1.41 -18.43
C ALA A 79 25.04 -2.15 -19.54
N ASP A 80 24.91 -1.71 -20.79
CA ASP A 80 25.57 -2.31 -21.95
C ASP A 80 27.10 -2.14 -21.94
N GLU A 81 27.64 -1.13 -21.26
CA GLU A 81 29.10 -0.90 -21.15
C GLU A 81 29.76 -1.83 -20.14
N ALA A 82 29.00 -2.41 -19.21
CA ALA A 82 29.52 -3.28 -18.15
C ALA A 82 29.72 -4.74 -18.60
N GLU A 83 29.14 -5.13 -19.74
CA GLU A 83 29.26 -6.48 -20.31
C GLU A 83 30.28 -6.59 -21.47
N ALA A 84 30.94 -5.48 -21.82
CA ALA A 84 31.98 -5.40 -22.86
C ALA A 84 33.40 -5.51 -22.30
#